data_AF-A0A9E0LLT0-F1
#
_entry.id   AF-A0A9E0LLT0-F1
#
_cell.length_a   1.000
_cell.length_b   1.000
_cell.length_c   1.000
_cell.angle_alpha   90.00
_cell.angle_beta   90.00
_cell.angle_gamma   90.00
#
_symmetry.space_group_name_H-M   'P 1'
#
loop_
_entity.id
_entity.type
_entity.pdbx_description
1 polymer ?
#
loop_
_entity_poly.entity_id
_entity_poly.type
_entity_poly.pdbx_seq_one_letter_code
_entity_poly.pdbx_strand_id
1 'polypeptide(L)'
;MFRKSIVISGACVLLTAVSGWILSAQAADFEQGCQFYKSKNYAQARASFERAVKAFPENWLVHYYLANTYLLSNQSASATREYEACLKYKPNAVTAKYCQDAIWKLTGVAPAASDSSISQDSAPLAEPENPGTPAGKIDNKADSKSDSKADVKPDVKEAASQAIVAADQARAEAILKRAREECKTIRAEAKERIANGRHTGNQWYRLPDGTRYVDLRDEEKDAITKEAEDRCDAIMRTAESSAARLQH
;
A
#
# COMPACT_ATOMS: atom_id res chain seq x y z
N MET A 1 -9.97 -67.56 -13.99
CA MET A 1 -8.89 -66.64 -14.42
C MET A 1 -9.43 -65.22 -14.36
N PHE A 2 -8.99 -64.44 -13.37
CA PHE A 2 -9.38 -63.05 -13.15
C PHE A 2 -8.49 -62.11 -13.97
N ARG A 3 -9.09 -61.23 -14.79
CA ARG A 3 -8.43 -60.00 -15.25
C ARG A 3 -9.41 -58.83 -15.10
N LYS A 4 -9.21 -58.06 -14.03
CA LYS A 4 -9.79 -56.73 -13.85
C LYS A 4 -8.97 -55.77 -14.72
N SER A 5 -9.57 -55.23 -15.77
CA SER A 5 -9.02 -54.06 -16.47
C SER A 5 -9.72 -52.81 -15.95
N ILE A 6 -9.04 -52.15 -15.03
CA ILE A 6 -9.20 -50.74 -14.69
C ILE A 6 -8.87 -49.93 -15.95
N VAL A 7 -9.84 -49.19 -16.49
CA VAL A 7 -9.57 -48.09 -17.42
C VAL A 7 -9.86 -46.80 -16.67
N ILE A 8 -8.80 -46.02 -16.59
CA ILE A 8 -8.60 -44.88 -15.71
C ILE A 8 -9.37 -43.68 -16.24
N SER A 9 -10.09 -43.04 -15.32
CA SER A 9 -10.72 -41.73 -15.45
C SER A 9 -9.71 -40.68 -15.94
N GLY A 10 -9.72 -40.39 -17.24
CA GLY A 10 -8.85 -39.40 -17.89
C GLY A 10 -9.37 -37.96 -17.83
N ALA A 11 -10.50 -37.70 -17.17
CA ALA A 11 -11.16 -36.39 -17.21
C ALA A 11 -10.73 -35.41 -16.09
N CYS A 12 -9.98 -35.86 -15.08
CA CYS A 12 -9.77 -35.06 -13.86
C CYS A 12 -8.41 -34.35 -13.76
N VAL A 13 -7.45 -34.64 -14.65
CA VAL A 13 -6.07 -34.12 -14.52
C VAL A 13 -5.83 -32.84 -15.36
N LEU A 14 -6.74 -32.48 -16.26
CA LEU A 14 -6.58 -31.27 -17.09
C LEU A 14 -7.10 -29.97 -16.44
N LEU A 15 -7.83 -30.06 -15.32
CA LEU A 15 -8.35 -28.87 -14.62
C LEU A 15 -7.39 -28.29 -13.57
N THR A 16 -6.36 -29.02 -13.15
CA THR A 16 -5.41 -28.55 -12.13
C THR A 16 -4.20 -27.81 -12.70
N ALA A 17 -3.99 -27.83 -14.03
CA ALA A 17 -2.87 -27.13 -14.66
C ALA A 17 -3.17 -25.65 -15.00
N VAL A 18 -4.44 -25.24 -14.99
CA VAL A 18 -4.84 -23.84 -15.30
C VAL A 18 -4.80 -22.95 -14.06
N SER A 19 -4.91 -23.52 -12.85
CA SER A 19 -4.91 -22.77 -11.58
C SER A 19 -3.54 -22.21 -11.18
N GLY A 20 -2.45 -22.66 -11.82
CA GLY A 20 -1.09 -22.16 -11.55
C GLY A 20 -0.69 -20.90 -12.34
N TRP A 21 -1.43 -20.54 -13.39
CA TRP A 21 -1.09 -19.42 -14.29
C TRP A 21 -1.85 -18.13 -14.00
N ILE A 22 -2.81 -18.15 -13.07
CA ILE A 22 -3.67 -17.00 -12.77
C ILE A 22 -3.09 -16.14 -11.64
N LEU A 23 -2.26 -16.70 -10.75
CA LEU A 23 -1.82 -15.97 -9.55
C LEU A 23 -0.79 -14.85 -9.82
N SER A 24 0.06 -14.99 -10.84
CA SER A 24 1.11 -14.02 -11.18
C SER A 24 0.61 -12.79 -11.95
N ALA A 25 -0.50 -12.90 -12.68
CA ALA A 25 -1.13 -11.77 -13.36
C ALA A 25 -1.86 -10.82 -12.40
N GLN A 26 -2.30 -11.33 -11.25
CA GLN A 26 -3.20 -10.60 -10.35
C GLN A 26 -2.50 -9.61 -9.41
N ALA A 27 -1.25 -9.88 -9.01
CA ALA A 27 -0.43 -8.89 -8.32
C ALA A 27 -0.07 -7.69 -9.23
N ALA A 28 0.03 -7.93 -10.54
CA ALA A 28 0.30 -6.88 -11.53
C ALA A 28 -0.86 -5.88 -11.66
N ASP A 29 -2.11 -6.34 -11.51
CA ASP A 29 -3.30 -5.48 -11.59
C ASP A 29 -3.36 -4.46 -10.43
N PHE A 30 -2.96 -4.86 -9.23
CA PHE A 30 -2.88 -3.94 -8.09
C PHE A 30 -1.78 -2.89 -8.26
N GLU A 31 -0.58 -3.29 -8.69
CA GLU A 31 0.53 -2.37 -8.95
C GLU A 31 0.19 -1.39 -10.07
N GLN A 32 -0.43 -1.88 -11.16
CA GLN A 32 -0.91 -1.04 -12.24
C GLN A 32 -1.96 -0.03 -11.75
N GLY A 33 -2.89 -0.46 -10.89
CA GLY A 33 -3.85 0.43 -10.25
C GLY A 33 -3.17 1.53 -9.43
N CYS A 34 -2.15 1.19 -8.65
CA CYS A 34 -1.36 2.14 -7.88
C CYS A 34 -0.63 3.17 -8.77
N GLN A 35 -0.08 2.75 -9.92
CA GLN A 35 0.57 3.67 -10.86
C GLN A 35 -0.41 4.66 -11.48
N PHE A 36 -1.59 4.19 -11.90
CA PHE A 36 -2.64 5.06 -12.43
C PHE A 36 -3.19 6.01 -11.36
N TYR A 37 -3.35 5.52 -10.12
CA TYR A 37 -3.78 6.32 -8.99
C TYR A 37 -2.81 7.47 -8.69
N LYS A 38 -1.49 7.19 -8.65
CA LYS A 38 -0.44 8.21 -8.49
C LYS A 38 -0.43 9.22 -9.63
N SER A 39 -0.76 8.77 -10.84
CA SER A 39 -0.87 9.61 -12.03
C SER A 39 -2.21 10.38 -12.11
N LYS A 40 -3.05 10.31 -11.07
CA LYS A 40 -4.41 10.89 -11.00
C LYS A 40 -5.36 10.41 -12.09
N ASN A 41 -5.04 9.31 -12.75
CA ASN A 41 -5.91 8.68 -13.76
C ASN A 41 -6.85 7.70 -13.07
N TYR A 42 -7.88 8.23 -12.40
CA TYR A 42 -8.77 7.44 -11.56
C TYR A 42 -9.64 6.45 -12.35
N ALA A 43 -9.93 6.72 -13.63
CA ALA A 43 -10.68 5.80 -14.47
C ALA A 43 -9.92 4.49 -14.73
N GLN A 44 -8.64 4.58 -15.09
CA GLN A 44 -7.79 3.41 -15.31
C GLN A 44 -7.37 2.74 -13.99
N ALA A 45 -7.16 3.54 -12.93
CA ALA A 45 -6.93 3.03 -11.59
C ALA A 45 -8.10 2.15 -11.12
N ARG A 46 -9.33 2.62 -11.30
CA ARG A 46 -10.55 1.88 -10.94
C ARG A 46 -10.59 0.53 -11.66
N ALA A 47 -10.44 0.51 -12.98
CA ALA A 47 -10.50 -0.74 -13.76
C ALA A 47 -9.43 -1.76 -13.32
N SER A 48 -8.26 -1.28 -12.89
CA SER A 48 -7.17 -2.13 -12.40
C SER A 48 -7.45 -2.64 -10.99
N PHE A 49 -7.95 -1.78 -10.10
CA PHE A 49 -8.35 -2.18 -8.76
C PHE A 49 -9.58 -3.09 -8.72
N GLU A 50 -10.56 -2.92 -9.61
CA GLU A 50 -11.71 -3.84 -9.75
C GLU A 50 -11.25 -5.24 -10.14
N ARG A 51 -10.24 -5.36 -11.01
CA ARG A 51 -9.62 -6.65 -11.33
C ARG A 51 -8.87 -7.21 -10.12
N ALA A 52 -8.15 -6.35 -9.39
CA ALA A 52 -7.45 -6.75 -8.17
C ALA A 52 -8.40 -7.21 -7.04
N VAL A 53 -9.59 -6.62 -6.91
CA VAL A 53 -10.60 -7.08 -5.91
C VAL A 53 -11.13 -8.46 -6.27
N LYS A 54 -11.33 -8.79 -7.55
CA LYS A 54 -11.74 -10.14 -7.96
C LYS A 54 -10.70 -11.20 -7.60
N ALA A 55 -9.43 -10.80 -7.61
CA ALA A 55 -8.30 -11.64 -7.28
C ALA A 55 -8.12 -11.86 -5.78
N PHE A 56 -8.23 -10.75 -5.04
CA PHE A 56 -7.99 -10.68 -3.61
C PHE A 56 -9.21 -10.07 -2.93
N PRO A 57 -10.36 -10.79 -2.92
CA PRO A 57 -11.63 -10.25 -2.42
C PRO A 57 -11.65 -10.05 -0.90
N GLU A 58 -10.63 -10.52 -0.19
CA GLU A 58 -10.46 -10.38 1.26
C GLU A 58 -9.30 -9.45 1.63
N ASN A 59 -8.67 -8.80 0.65
CA ASN A 59 -7.55 -7.92 0.92
C ASN A 59 -8.05 -6.49 1.19
N TRP A 60 -8.03 -6.10 2.46
CA TRP A 60 -8.42 -4.75 2.92
C TRP A 60 -7.71 -3.63 2.16
N LEU A 61 -6.46 -3.83 1.74
CA LEU A 61 -5.66 -2.82 1.06
C LEU A 61 -6.23 -2.50 -0.32
N VAL A 62 -6.70 -3.53 -1.04
CA VAL A 62 -7.29 -3.35 -2.37
C VAL A 62 -8.64 -2.62 -2.26
N HIS A 63 -9.47 -3.01 -1.29
CA HIS A 63 -10.73 -2.33 -0.99
C HIS A 63 -10.49 -0.86 -0.59
N TYR A 64 -9.46 -0.58 0.21
CA TYR A 64 -9.07 0.80 0.58
C TYR A 64 -8.71 1.67 -0.64
N TYR A 65 -7.85 1.17 -1.53
CA TYR A 65 -7.44 1.93 -2.72
C TYR A 65 -8.59 2.08 -3.72
N LEU A 66 -9.44 1.07 -3.86
CA LEU A 66 -10.63 1.15 -4.70
C LEU A 66 -11.63 2.18 -4.14
N ALA A 67 -11.86 2.20 -2.81
CA ALA A 67 -12.69 3.19 -2.14
C ALA A 67 -12.19 4.63 -2.36
N ASN A 68 -10.89 4.86 -2.15
CA ASN A 68 -10.25 6.16 -2.42
C ASN A 68 -10.41 6.57 -3.90
N THR A 69 -10.29 5.61 -4.82
CA THR A 69 -10.43 5.86 -6.26
C THR A 69 -11.87 6.26 -6.61
N TYR A 70 -12.86 5.59 -6.01
CA TYR A 70 -14.27 5.96 -6.15
C TYR A 70 -14.57 7.35 -5.57
N LEU A 71 -14.01 7.65 -4.39
CA LEU A 71 -14.16 8.96 -3.75
C LEU A 71 -13.64 10.08 -4.66
N LEU A 72 -12.44 9.90 -5.22
CA LEU A 72 -11.82 10.86 -6.14
C LEU A 72 -12.52 10.95 -7.51
N SER A 73 -13.34 9.94 -7.83
CA SER A 73 -14.19 9.92 -9.03
C SER A 73 -15.63 10.38 -8.75
N ASN A 74 -15.88 11.04 -7.61
CA ASN A 74 -17.21 11.49 -7.16
C ASN A 74 -18.27 10.38 -7.03
N GLN A 75 -17.85 9.13 -6.86
CA GLN A 75 -18.72 7.97 -6.67
C GLN A 75 -18.81 7.62 -5.19
N SER A 76 -19.38 8.53 -4.39
CA SER A 76 -19.43 8.43 -2.92
C SER A 76 -20.10 7.15 -2.42
N ALA A 77 -21.18 6.69 -3.05
CA ALA A 77 -21.88 5.47 -2.65
C ALA A 77 -21.01 4.21 -2.82
N SER A 78 -20.26 4.13 -3.93
CA SER A 78 -19.32 3.03 -4.16
C SER A 78 -18.13 3.11 -3.21
N ALA A 79 -17.64 4.32 -2.93
CA ALA A 79 -16.56 4.54 -1.98
C ALA A 79 -16.93 4.03 -0.57
N THR A 80 -18.12 4.35 -0.08
CA THR A 80 -18.62 3.87 1.22
C THR A 80 -18.61 2.35 1.31
N ARG A 81 -19.16 1.65 0.30
CA ARG A 81 -19.20 0.17 0.28
C ARG A 81 -17.82 -0.45 0.34
N GLU A 82 -16.87 0.12 -0.39
CA GLU A 82 -15.49 -0.38 -0.41
C GLU A 82 -14.74 -0.06 0.89
N TYR A 83 -15.02 1.07 1.54
CA TYR A 83 -14.49 1.34 2.89
C TYR A 83 -15.09 0.39 3.95
N GLU A 84 -16.35 0.03 3.85
CA GLU A 84 -16.97 -0.99 4.72
C GLU A 84 -16.34 -2.37 4.50
N ALA A 85 -16.10 -2.75 3.24
CA ALA A 85 -15.36 -3.96 2.90
C ALA A 85 -13.92 -3.92 3.45
N CYS A 86 -13.24 -2.78 3.35
CA CYS A 86 -11.92 -2.58 3.96
C CYS A 86 -11.95 -2.87 5.47
N LEU A 87 -12.92 -2.30 6.21
CA LEU A 87 -13.09 -2.53 7.65
C LEU A 87 -13.39 -3.99 7.99
N LYS A 88 -14.20 -4.67 7.17
CA LYS A 88 -14.54 -6.09 7.34
C LYS A 88 -13.29 -6.98 7.32
N TYR A 89 -12.29 -6.65 6.50
CA TYR A 89 -11.09 -7.47 6.32
C TYR A 89 -9.91 -7.06 7.22
N LYS A 90 -10.18 -6.38 8.34
CA LYS A 90 -9.23 -6.08 9.42
C LYS A 90 -7.98 -5.34 8.94
N PRO A 91 -8.12 -4.07 8.53
CA PRO A 91 -7.00 -3.23 8.20
C PRO A 91 -6.25 -2.83 9.48
N ASN A 92 -5.05 -2.25 9.33
CA ASN A 92 -4.33 -1.70 10.49
C ASN A 92 -5.13 -0.57 11.16
N ALA A 93 -4.82 -0.25 12.43
CA ALA A 93 -5.61 0.71 13.22
C ALA A 93 -5.71 2.11 12.57
N VAL A 94 -4.65 2.56 11.90
CA VAL A 94 -4.61 3.85 11.21
C VAL A 94 -5.58 3.86 10.03
N THR A 95 -5.53 2.82 9.20
CA THR A 95 -6.38 2.68 8.01
C THR A 95 -7.83 2.45 8.42
N ALA A 96 -8.08 1.66 9.48
CA ALA A 96 -9.40 1.46 10.05
C ALA A 96 -10.04 2.79 10.45
N LYS A 97 -9.31 3.60 11.24
CA LYS A 97 -9.78 4.93 11.66
C LYS A 97 -10.06 5.83 10.46
N TYR A 98 -9.16 5.84 9.47
CA TYR A 98 -9.38 6.61 8.24
C TYR A 98 -10.65 6.17 7.50
N CYS A 99 -10.89 4.87 7.35
CA CYS A 99 -12.08 4.36 6.68
C CYS A 99 -13.34 4.75 7.44
N GLN A 100 -13.31 4.73 8.78
CA GLN A 100 -14.42 5.19 9.61
C GLN A 100 -14.71 6.68 9.42
N ASP A 101 -13.67 7.51 9.47
CA ASP A 101 -13.79 8.96 9.25
C ASP A 101 -14.31 9.27 7.84
N ALA A 102 -13.88 8.51 6.84
CA ALA A 102 -14.33 8.65 5.46
C ALA A 102 -15.82 8.28 5.32
N ILE A 103 -16.25 7.15 5.89
CA ILE A 103 -17.66 6.73 5.88
C ILE A 103 -18.54 7.76 6.62
N TRP A 104 -18.10 8.25 7.78
CA TRP A 104 -18.81 9.29 8.52
C TRP A 104 -19.00 10.56 7.69
N LYS A 105 -17.94 11.03 7.01
CA LYS A 105 -18.00 12.21 6.14
C LYS A 105 -18.93 12.02 4.95
N LEU A 106 -18.99 10.81 4.41
CA LEU A 106 -19.78 10.49 3.22
C LEU A 106 -21.26 10.25 3.51
N THR A 107 -21.59 9.71 4.68
CA THR A 107 -22.94 9.26 5.01
C THR A 107 -23.59 10.05 6.15
N GLY A 108 -22.81 10.75 6.97
CA GLY A 108 -23.27 11.36 8.22
C GLY A 108 -23.62 10.35 9.32
N VAL A 109 -23.34 9.06 9.09
CA VAL A 109 -23.64 7.95 10.00
C VAL A 109 -22.34 7.24 10.33
N ALA A 110 -22.13 6.88 11.60
CA ALA A 110 -20.95 6.13 12.00
C ALA A 110 -21.07 4.74 11.39
N PRO A 111 -20.02 4.19 10.75
CA PRO A 111 -20.09 2.83 10.25
C PRO A 111 -20.46 1.94 11.42
N ALA A 112 -21.46 1.07 11.21
CA ALA A 112 -21.78 0.01 12.14
C ALA A 112 -20.52 -0.87 12.23
N ALA A 113 -19.67 -0.58 13.21
CA ALA A 113 -18.53 -1.39 13.52
C ALA A 113 -19.10 -2.78 13.82
N SER A 114 -18.79 -3.74 12.95
CA SER A 114 -18.89 -5.14 13.33
C SER A 114 -17.90 -5.35 14.46
N ASP A 115 -18.47 -5.29 15.66
CA ASP A 115 -17.94 -5.61 16.97
C ASP A 115 -16.42 -5.82 17.04
N SER A 116 -15.74 -4.74 17.41
CA SER A 116 -14.41 -4.79 18.02
C SER A 116 -14.51 -4.03 19.33
N SER A 117 -15.21 -4.65 20.29
CA SER A 117 -15.10 -4.43 21.73
C SER A 117 -15.28 -2.99 22.23
N ILE A 118 -16.49 -2.68 22.70
CA ILE A 118 -16.70 -1.69 23.77
C ILE A 118 -17.50 -2.37 24.88
N SER A 119 -16.79 -2.84 25.90
CA SER A 119 -17.30 -2.83 27.26
C SER A 119 -16.97 -1.46 27.83
N GLN A 120 -17.97 -0.60 28.02
CA GLN A 120 -18.06 0.31 29.17
C GLN A 120 -19.54 0.65 29.41
N ASP A 121 -19.96 0.40 30.64
CA ASP A 121 -21.28 0.66 31.20
C ASP A 121 -21.77 2.09 30.97
N SER A 122 -23.06 2.24 30.66
CA SER A 122 -24.03 3.05 31.42
C SER A 122 -25.31 3.30 30.59
N ALA A 123 -26.41 2.66 30.99
CA ALA A 123 -27.76 3.13 30.69
C ALA A 123 -28.08 4.34 31.60
N PRO A 124 -29.10 5.20 31.33
CA PRO A 124 -30.46 4.76 31.67
C PRO A 124 -31.66 5.43 30.92
N LEU A 125 -32.85 4.85 31.18
CA LEU A 125 -34.22 5.38 31.11
C LEU A 125 -34.99 5.31 29.77
N ALA A 126 -35.89 4.33 29.65
CA ALA A 126 -37.34 4.51 29.86
C ALA A 126 -38.13 3.28 29.34
N GLU A 127 -38.85 2.61 30.24
CA GLU A 127 -39.81 1.54 29.94
C GLU A 127 -41.14 2.11 29.37
N PRO A 128 -42.06 1.25 28.88
CA PRO A 128 -43.11 0.81 29.81
C PRO A 128 -43.50 -0.68 29.71
N GLU A 129 -43.58 -1.33 30.89
CA GLU A 129 -44.72 -2.10 31.49
C GLU A 129 -45.38 -3.23 30.64
N ASN A 130 -45.69 -4.46 31.11
CA ASN A 130 -45.98 -5.05 32.43
C ASN A 130 -46.20 -6.60 32.26
N PRO A 131 -46.68 -7.38 33.26
CA PRO A 131 -45.93 -8.22 34.20
C PRO A 131 -46.13 -9.75 34.02
N GLY A 132 -45.36 -10.56 34.75
CA GLY A 132 -45.74 -11.96 34.99
C GLY A 132 -44.66 -12.86 35.56
N THR A 133 -44.10 -12.53 36.74
CA THR A 133 -43.34 -13.47 37.58
C THR A 133 -44.31 -14.48 38.24
N PRO A 134 -43.85 -15.69 38.66
CA PRO A 134 -43.13 -15.75 39.93
C PRO A 134 -41.93 -16.72 39.98
N ALA A 135 -40.89 -16.22 40.67
CA ALA A 135 -40.06 -16.87 41.68
C ALA A 135 -39.48 -18.27 41.42
N GLY A 136 -38.14 -18.36 41.44
CA GLY A 136 -37.43 -19.63 41.55
C GLY A 136 -35.92 -19.50 41.73
N LYS A 137 -35.50 -19.10 42.94
CA LYS A 137 -34.28 -19.48 43.67
C LYS A 137 -32.89 -19.47 42.99
N ILE A 138 -32.02 -18.72 43.67
CA ILE A 138 -30.57 -18.59 43.55
C ILE A 138 -29.90 -19.91 43.92
N ASP A 139 -28.94 -20.39 43.13
CA ASP A 139 -27.83 -21.24 43.59
C ASP A 139 -26.63 -21.04 42.66
N ASN A 140 -25.58 -20.39 43.17
CA ASN A 140 -24.27 -20.32 42.55
C ASN A 140 -23.45 -21.51 43.08
N LYS A 141 -23.09 -22.47 42.22
CA LYS A 141 -21.86 -23.26 42.43
C LYS A 141 -21.43 -24.04 41.19
N ALA A 142 -20.11 -24.01 40.98
CA ALA A 142 -19.29 -25.12 40.52
C ALA A 142 -19.27 -25.46 39.01
N ASP A 143 -18.08 -25.20 38.47
CA ASP A 143 -17.20 -26.21 37.88
C ASP A 143 -17.13 -26.40 36.36
N SER A 144 -15.86 -26.58 35.96
CA SER A 144 -15.31 -27.23 34.76
C SER A 144 -15.40 -26.46 33.43
N LYS A 145 -14.27 -25.93 32.92
CA LYS A 145 -13.27 -26.62 32.07
C LYS A 145 -13.87 -27.28 30.82
N SER A 146 -13.61 -26.66 29.67
CA SER A 146 -13.11 -27.32 28.45
C SER A 146 -12.46 -26.23 27.58
N ASP A 147 -11.14 -26.08 27.58
CA ASP A 147 -10.21 -26.79 26.69
C ASP A 147 -10.71 -26.92 25.25
N SER A 148 -10.23 -26.05 24.36
CA SER A 148 -9.71 -26.45 23.04
C SER A 148 -8.88 -25.31 22.43
N LYS A 149 -7.62 -25.31 22.85
CA LYS A 149 -6.46 -24.86 22.08
C LYS A 149 -6.50 -25.58 20.71
N ALA A 150 -6.68 -24.82 19.63
CA ALA A 150 -6.45 -25.31 18.28
C ALA A 150 -5.23 -24.57 17.73
N ASP A 151 -4.08 -25.24 17.80
CA ASP A 151 -2.78 -24.81 17.30
C ASP A 151 -2.83 -24.58 15.79
N VAL A 152 -2.99 -23.32 15.36
CA VAL A 152 -2.58 -22.89 14.02
C VAL A 152 -1.07 -22.71 14.08
N LYS A 153 -0.33 -23.54 13.31
CA LYS A 153 1.13 -23.57 13.28
C LYS A 153 1.72 -22.14 13.17
N PRO A 154 2.73 -21.78 13.99
CA PRO A 154 3.35 -20.46 14.01
C PRO A 154 3.98 -20.05 12.66
N ASP A 155 4.28 -21.02 11.81
CA ASP A 155 5.03 -20.86 10.56
C ASP A 155 4.34 -19.97 9.51
N VAL A 156 3.00 -19.89 9.49
CA VAL A 156 2.27 -19.17 8.42
C VAL A 156 2.16 -17.67 8.69
N LYS A 157 2.03 -17.24 9.96
CA LYS A 157 2.04 -15.81 10.31
C LYS A 157 3.42 -15.20 10.19
N GLU A 158 4.45 -15.97 10.54
CA GLU A 158 5.85 -15.57 10.43
C GLU A 158 6.28 -15.43 8.96
N ALA A 159 5.88 -16.36 8.09
CA ALA A 159 6.17 -16.27 6.66
C ALA A 159 5.48 -15.07 5.99
N ALA A 160 4.23 -14.77 6.39
CA ALA A 160 3.49 -13.61 5.87
C ALA A 160 4.07 -12.28 6.34
N SER A 161 4.50 -12.17 7.61
CA SER A 161 5.16 -10.97 8.13
C SER A 161 6.54 -10.76 7.49
N GLN A 162 7.32 -11.82 7.30
CA GLN A 162 8.61 -11.76 6.61
C GLN A 162 8.49 -11.30 5.15
N ALA A 163 7.46 -11.75 4.43
CA ALA A 163 7.22 -11.34 3.05
C ALA A 163 6.88 -9.84 2.93
N ILE A 164 6.12 -9.29 3.89
CA ILE A 164 5.79 -7.86 3.93
C ILE A 164 7.04 -7.02 4.23
N VAL A 165 7.82 -7.42 5.24
CA VAL A 165 9.08 -6.74 5.59
C VAL A 165 10.07 -6.77 4.41
N ALA A 166 10.18 -7.91 3.72
CA ALA A 166 11.04 -8.04 2.55
C ALA A 166 10.57 -7.14 1.38
N ALA A 167 9.25 -7.04 1.16
CA ALA A 167 8.68 -6.18 0.12
C ALA A 167 8.91 -4.69 0.44
N ASP A 168 8.77 -4.28 1.69
CA ASP A 168 8.99 -2.90 2.11
C ASP A 168 10.48 -2.53 2.13
N GLN A 169 11.36 -3.46 2.48
CA GLN A 169 12.81 -3.32 2.28
C GLN A 169 13.17 -3.13 0.81
N ALA A 170 12.63 -3.97 -0.09
CA ALA A 170 12.89 -3.84 -1.53
C ALA A 170 12.41 -2.50 -2.10
N ARG A 171 11.26 -2.00 -1.62
CA ARG A 171 10.74 -0.66 -1.98
C ARG A 171 11.62 0.46 -1.46
N ALA A 172 12.08 0.38 -0.21
CA ALA A 172 13.01 1.34 0.38
C ALA A 172 14.33 1.40 -0.41
N GLU A 173 14.89 0.25 -0.78
CA GLU A 173 16.10 0.17 -1.59
C GLU A 173 15.90 0.76 -3.00
N ALA A 174 14.76 0.50 -3.64
CA ALA A 174 14.44 1.05 -4.95
C ALA A 174 14.34 2.58 -4.93
N ILE A 175 13.76 3.16 -3.87
CA ILE A 175 13.69 4.62 -3.67
C ILE A 175 15.10 5.22 -3.56
N LEU A 176 15.96 4.63 -2.72
CA LEU A 176 17.33 5.10 -2.54
C LEU A 176 18.17 4.94 -3.82
N LYS A 177 17.98 3.83 -4.55
CA LYS A 177 18.67 3.61 -5.82
C LYS A 177 18.31 4.67 -6.86
N ARG A 178 17.01 4.98 -7.01
CA ARG A 178 16.54 6.03 -7.91
C ARG A 178 17.14 7.39 -7.55
N ALA A 179 17.12 7.74 -6.26
CA ALA A 179 17.71 8.98 -5.76
C ALA A 179 19.21 9.07 -6.11
N ARG A 180 19.97 8.00 -5.94
CA ARG A 180 21.41 7.97 -6.32
C ARG A 180 21.63 8.17 -7.81
N GLU A 181 20.81 7.57 -8.67
CA GLU A 181 20.91 7.78 -10.13
C GLU A 181 20.56 9.24 -10.50
N GLU A 182 19.54 9.83 -9.88
CA GLU A 182 19.21 11.26 -10.06
C GLU A 182 20.36 12.17 -9.59
N CYS A 183 21.01 11.87 -8.46
CA CYS A 183 22.20 12.60 -8.02
C CYS A 183 23.37 12.46 -9.01
N LYS A 184 23.54 11.28 -9.60
CA LYS A 184 24.58 11.03 -10.61
C LYS A 184 24.34 11.85 -11.87
N THR A 185 23.08 11.95 -12.34
CA THR A 185 22.73 12.79 -13.50
C THR A 185 22.94 14.26 -13.19
N ILE A 186 22.54 14.74 -12.01
CA ILE A 186 22.75 16.14 -11.59
C ILE A 186 24.24 16.50 -11.54
N ARG A 187 25.08 15.63 -10.98
CA ARG A 187 26.54 15.83 -10.96
C ARG A 187 27.13 15.81 -12.37
N ALA A 188 26.61 14.99 -13.28
CA ALA A 188 27.05 14.98 -14.67
C ALA A 188 26.65 16.27 -15.40
N GLU A 189 25.42 16.74 -15.23
CA GLU A 189 24.94 18.03 -15.77
C GLU A 189 25.76 19.20 -15.23
N ALA A 190 26.14 19.19 -13.94
CA ALA A 190 26.99 20.22 -13.36
C ALA A 190 28.39 20.23 -13.99
N LYS A 191 28.99 19.06 -14.20
CA LYS A 191 30.27 18.93 -14.92
C LYS A 191 30.17 19.43 -16.35
N GLU A 192 29.08 19.10 -17.03
CA GLU A 192 28.82 19.58 -18.38
C GLU A 192 28.60 21.09 -18.42
N ARG A 193 27.87 21.67 -17.45
CA ARG A 193 27.71 23.13 -17.30
C ARG A 193 29.04 23.83 -17.10
N ILE A 194 29.93 23.25 -16.30
CA ILE A 194 31.29 23.76 -16.09
C ILE A 194 32.12 23.64 -17.38
N ALA A 195 32.00 22.54 -18.11
CA ALA A 195 32.71 22.33 -19.38
C ALA A 195 32.19 23.22 -20.52
N ASN A 196 30.89 23.49 -20.56
CA ASN A 196 30.19 24.18 -21.66
C ASN A 196 29.88 25.68 -21.36
N GLY A 197 30.35 26.19 -20.22
CA GLY A 197 30.26 27.59 -19.74
C GLY A 197 29.31 28.54 -20.48
N ARG A 198 28.02 28.53 -20.12
CA ARG A 198 27.05 29.49 -20.66
C ARG A 198 27.01 30.77 -19.81
N HIS A 199 27.76 31.76 -20.30
CA HIS A 199 27.84 33.21 -20.00
C HIS A 199 27.02 33.87 -18.87
N THR A 200 27.77 34.58 -18.02
CA THR A 200 27.46 35.97 -17.59
C THR A 200 28.64 36.96 -17.72
N GLY A 201 29.87 36.51 -18.04
CA GLY A 201 31.07 37.37 -18.14
C GLY A 201 31.61 37.56 -19.57
N ASN A 202 32.16 38.73 -19.89
CA ASN A 202 32.60 39.14 -21.24
C ASN A 202 33.99 38.61 -21.69
N GLN A 203 34.52 37.53 -21.09
CA GLN A 203 35.90 37.08 -21.30
C GLN A 203 35.97 35.71 -21.99
N TRP A 204 36.71 35.63 -23.09
CA TRP A 204 36.90 34.42 -23.91
C TRP A 204 38.36 34.31 -24.39
N TYR A 205 38.83 33.08 -24.52
CA TYR A 205 40.16 32.74 -25.00
C TYR A 205 40.08 32.02 -26.35
N ARG A 206 41.15 32.09 -27.15
CA ARG A 206 41.22 31.45 -28.47
C ARG A 206 42.39 30.47 -28.50
N LEU A 207 42.10 29.20 -28.77
CA LEU A 207 43.09 28.15 -28.97
C LEU A 207 43.81 28.33 -30.33
N PRO A 208 45.00 27.70 -30.51
CA PRO A 208 45.77 27.80 -31.75
C PRO A 208 45.05 27.27 -33.01
N ASP A 209 44.09 26.37 -32.85
CA ASP A 209 43.22 25.84 -33.91
C ASP A 209 42.07 26.80 -34.29
N GLY A 210 41.95 27.93 -33.59
CA GLY A 210 40.91 28.93 -33.78
C GLY A 210 39.67 28.72 -32.92
N THR A 211 39.59 27.63 -32.17
CA THR A 211 38.47 27.31 -31.26
C THR A 211 38.42 28.33 -30.12
N ARG A 212 37.22 28.83 -29.80
CA ARG A 212 37.03 29.70 -28.63
C ARG A 212 36.71 28.83 -27.43
N TYR A 213 37.40 29.07 -26.31
CA TYR A 213 37.09 28.44 -25.03
C TYR A 213 36.95 29.50 -23.95
N VAL A 214 36.19 29.17 -22.91
CA VAL A 214 35.91 30.05 -21.78
C VAL A 214 36.44 29.35 -20.55
N ASP A 215 37.24 30.05 -19.75
CA ASP A 215 37.64 29.57 -18.42
C ASP A 215 36.67 30.18 -17.41
N LEU A 216 35.79 29.36 -16.83
CA LEU A 216 34.95 29.83 -15.71
C LEU A 216 35.86 30.21 -14.55
N ARG A 217 35.52 31.28 -13.83
CA ARG A 217 36.21 31.57 -12.58
C ARG A 217 35.95 30.46 -11.57
N ASP A 218 36.91 30.22 -10.69
CA ASP A 218 36.79 29.13 -9.70
C ASP A 218 35.57 29.33 -8.80
N GLU A 219 35.19 30.57 -8.46
CA GLU A 219 33.99 30.83 -7.65
C GLU A 219 32.70 30.41 -8.38
N GLU A 220 32.66 30.50 -9.71
CA GLU A 220 31.49 30.08 -10.51
C GLU A 220 31.44 28.56 -10.64
N LYS A 221 32.61 27.90 -10.79
CA LYS A 221 32.72 26.43 -10.79
C LYS A 221 32.27 25.87 -9.43
N ASP A 222 32.70 26.50 -8.34
CA ASP A 222 32.33 26.14 -6.98
C ASP A 222 30.84 26.37 -6.72
N ALA A 223 30.27 27.47 -7.21
CA ALA A 223 28.84 27.75 -7.08
C ALA A 223 27.98 26.71 -7.82
N ILE A 224 28.36 26.32 -9.05
CA ILE A 224 27.66 25.27 -9.81
C ILE A 224 27.77 23.92 -9.11
N THR A 225 28.95 23.59 -8.59
CA THR A 225 29.18 22.33 -7.86
C THR A 225 28.36 22.30 -6.57
N LYS A 226 28.35 23.39 -5.81
CA LYS A 226 27.57 23.52 -4.58
C LYS A 226 26.08 23.42 -4.84
N GLU A 227 25.56 24.10 -5.86
CA GLU A 227 24.14 24.00 -6.28
C GLU A 227 23.77 22.55 -6.59
N ALA A 228 24.64 21.82 -7.27
CA ALA A 228 24.43 20.42 -7.61
C ALA A 228 24.41 19.51 -6.37
N GLU A 229 25.36 19.68 -5.45
CA GLU A 229 25.40 18.92 -4.20
C GLU A 229 24.22 19.25 -3.29
N ASP A 230 23.84 20.52 -3.14
CA ASP A 230 22.67 20.93 -2.34
C ASP A 230 21.37 20.28 -2.87
N ARG A 231 21.23 20.18 -4.20
CA ARG A 231 20.11 19.46 -4.84
C ARG A 231 20.17 17.96 -4.57
N CYS A 232 21.35 17.35 -4.69
CA CYS A 232 21.53 15.92 -4.40
C CYS A 232 21.17 15.59 -2.94
N ASP A 233 21.63 16.43 -2.01
CA ASP A 233 21.34 16.35 -0.59
C ASP A 233 19.83 16.43 -0.30
N ALA A 234 19.13 17.38 -0.94
CA ALA A 234 17.68 17.49 -0.80
C ALA A 234 16.96 16.24 -1.30
N ILE A 235 17.35 15.71 -2.47
CA ILE A 235 16.80 14.47 -3.02
C ILE A 235 17.04 13.30 -2.07
N MET A 236 18.27 13.13 -1.58
CA MET A 236 18.62 12.05 -0.66
C MET A 236 17.84 12.15 0.65
N ARG A 237 17.72 13.33 1.28
CA ARG A 237 16.92 13.51 2.50
C ARG A 237 15.45 13.11 2.30
N THR A 238 14.86 13.47 1.16
CA THR A 238 13.47 13.08 0.85
C THR A 238 13.34 11.58 0.62
N ALA A 239 14.31 10.96 -0.04
CA ALA A 239 14.36 9.53 -0.30
C ALA A 239 14.54 8.72 1.00
N GLU A 240 15.44 9.15 1.88
CA GLU A 240 15.66 8.56 3.21
C GLU A 240 14.42 8.67 4.09
N SER A 241 13.76 9.84 4.14
CA SER A 241 12.50 10.01 4.86
C SER A 241 11.39 9.10 4.32
N SER A 242 11.37 8.86 3.01
CA SER A 242 10.40 7.97 2.36
C SER A 242 10.71 6.49 2.64
N ALA A 243 12.00 6.12 2.62
CA ALA A 243 12.46 4.77 2.95
C ALA A 243 12.24 4.43 4.42
N ALA A 244 12.52 5.35 5.35
CA ALA A 244 12.29 5.17 6.78
C ALA A 244 10.80 4.94 7.11
N ARG A 245 9.89 5.62 6.39
CA ARG A 245 8.44 5.43 6.54
C ARG A 245 7.94 4.04 6.13
N LEU A 246 8.72 3.28 5.35
CA LEU A 246 8.39 1.91 4.97
C LEU A 246 8.90 0.88 5.98
N GLN A 247 9.75 1.29 6.93
CA GLN A 247 10.33 0.40 7.94
C GLN A 247 9.59 0.44 9.30
N HIS A 248 8.55 1.27 9.42
CA HIS A 248 7.72 1.45 10.62
C HIS A 248 6.28 1.01 10.37
#